data_AF-A0A925QTG9-F1
#
_entry.id   AF-A0A925QTG9-F1
#
_cell.length_a   1.000
_cell.length_b   1.000
_cell.length_c   1.000
_cell.angle_alpha   90.00
_cell.angle_beta   90.00
_cell.angle_gamma   90.00
#
_symmetry.space_group_name_H-M   'P 1'
#
loop_
_entity.id
_entity.type
_entity.pdbx_description
1 polymer ?
#
loop_
_entity_poly.entity_id
_entity_poly.type
_entity_poly.pdbx_seq_one_letter_code
_entity_poly.pdbx_strand_id
1 'polypeptide(L)'
;DRVGEITILALVFGLIGAKIFDTFENWNSFVQDPSTIFSVSGLTFYGGLIFASLAIWWYARRHKIGFWHLNDAAAPSLMLAYAVGRIGCQVSGDGDWGIPNHNPKPFSWLPDWMWAYNYPHNVNEVDSPIPGCVGKYCSQLQEAAYPTPFYETLICLVLFGILWALRKRLKVPGTLFAIYLMLNGIERFFIEKIRVNTRINLFGFQPTQAEVISTLLFLSGLILFIYLNRKAKPTILPSPK
;
A
#
# COMPACT_ATOMS: atom_id res chain seq x y z
N ASP A 1 1.24 25.46 7.38
CA ASP A 1 -0.09 25.50 8.05
C ASP A 1 -1.21 24.72 7.37
N ARG A 2 -1.19 24.46 6.05
CA ARG A 2 -2.29 23.73 5.36
C ARG A 2 -2.29 22.20 5.50
N VAL A 3 -1.33 21.63 6.23
CA VAL A 3 -1.19 20.17 6.37
C VAL A 3 -2.40 19.57 7.09
N GLY A 4 -2.86 20.17 8.19
CA GLY A 4 -4.01 19.67 8.94
C GLY A 4 -5.29 19.65 8.11
N GLU A 5 -5.54 20.68 7.31
CA GLU A 5 -6.69 20.75 6.40
C GLU A 5 -6.66 19.61 5.37
N ILE A 6 -5.49 19.37 4.75
CA ILE A 6 -5.30 18.27 3.78
C ILE A 6 -5.51 16.91 4.45
N THR A 7 -4.98 16.70 5.66
CA THR A 7 -5.14 15.44 6.40
C THR A 7 -6.61 15.19 6.76
N ILE A 8 -7.34 16.21 7.22
CA ILE A 8 -8.76 16.09 7.54
C ILE A 8 -9.57 15.76 6.28
N LEU A 9 -9.29 16.44 5.15
CA LEU A 9 -9.93 16.13 3.87
C LEU A 9 -9.65 14.69 3.43
N ALA A 10 -8.40 14.23 3.55
CA ALA A 10 -8.02 12.87 3.20
C ALA A 10 -8.81 11.84 4.02
N LEU A 11 -8.93 12.05 5.32
CA LEU A 11 -9.66 11.16 6.23
C LEU A 11 -11.16 11.15 5.93
N VAL A 12 -11.78 12.32 5.84
CA VAL A 12 -13.24 12.44 5.66
C VAL A 12 -13.66 11.90 4.28
N PHE A 13 -13.04 12.37 3.20
CA PHE A 13 -13.40 11.92 1.86
C PHE A 13 -12.91 10.49 1.58
N GLY A 14 -11.84 10.05 2.23
CA GLY A 14 -11.39 8.66 2.17
C GLY A 14 -12.41 7.69 2.77
N LEU A 15 -12.93 7.98 3.96
CA LEU A 15 -13.96 7.14 4.59
C LEU A 15 -15.28 7.18 3.81
N ILE A 16 -15.73 8.37 3.39
CA ILE A 16 -16.95 8.52 2.58
C ILE A 16 -16.82 7.73 1.27
N GLY A 17 -15.72 7.92 0.54
CA GLY A 17 -15.50 7.22 -0.73
C GLY A 17 -15.42 5.71 -0.56
N ALA A 18 -14.72 5.24 0.47
CA ALA A 18 -14.61 3.81 0.76
C ALA A 18 -15.98 3.18 1.02
N LYS A 19 -16.85 3.88 1.74
CA LYS A 19 -18.18 3.39 2.08
C LYS A 19 -19.16 3.43 0.92
N ILE A 20 -19.09 4.48 0.09
CA ILE A 20 -19.89 4.60 -1.13
C ILE A 20 -19.57 3.43 -2.08
N PHE A 21 -18.28 3.13 -2.28
CA PHE A 21 -17.88 2.02 -3.16
C PHE A 21 -18.26 0.66 -2.60
N ASP A 22 -18.07 0.42 -1.30
CA ASP A 22 -18.57 -0.79 -0.62
C ASP A 22 -20.07 -0.97 -0.86
N THR A 23 -20.85 0.11 -0.76
CA THR A 23 -22.30 0.08 -1.01
C THR A 23 -22.63 -0.28 -2.47
N PHE A 24 -21.84 0.19 -3.43
CA PHE A 24 -22.02 -0.16 -4.84
C PHE A 24 -21.63 -1.61 -5.14
N GLU A 25 -20.55 -2.10 -4.54
CA GLU A 25 -20.11 -3.50 -4.66
C GLU A 25 -21.12 -4.46 -4.02
N ASN A 26 -21.71 -4.06 -2.88
CA ASN A 26 -22.69 -4.84 -2.11
C ASN A 26 -24.13 -4.32 -2.27
N TRP A 27 -24.50 -3.87 -3.47
CA TRP A 27 -25.79 -3.20 -3.73
C TRP A 27 -27.00 -4.01 -3.28
N ASN A 28 -26.99 -5.33 -3.50
CA ASN A 28 -28.10 -6.21 -3.11
C ASN A 28 -28.29 -6.26 -1.59
N SER A 29 -27.19 -6.31 -0.83
CA SER A 29 -27.22 -6.28 0.65
C SER A 29 -27.68 -4.92 1.17
N PHE A 30 -27.27 -3.84 0.52
CA PHE A 30 -27.69 -2.49 0.86
C PHE A 30 -29.19 -2.24 0.64
N VAL A 31 -29.76 -2.74 -0.46
CA VAL A 31 -31.20 -2.61 -0.74
C VAL A 31 -32.05 -3.35 0.31
N GLN A 32 -31.53 -4.45 0.86
CA GLN A 32 -32.21 -5.23 1.91
C GLN A 32 -32.11 -4.56 3.28
N ASP A 33 -30.96 -3.98 3.62
CA ASP A 33 -30.76 -3.24 4.86
C ASP A 33 -29.95 -1.95 4.59
N PRO A 34 -30.64 -0.81 4.40
CA PRO A 34 -29.98 0.48 4.17
C PRO A 34 -29.13 0.96 5.35
N SER A 35 -29.30 0.42 6.56
CA SER A 35 -28.53 0.83 7.73
C SER A 35 -27.07 0.34 7.67
N THR A 36 -26.77 -0.62 6.79
CA THR A 36 -25.41 -1.11 6.51
C THR A 36 -24.45 0.01 6.08
N ILE A 37 -24.95 1.11 5.52
CA ILE A 37 -24.13 2.28 5.16
C ILE A 37 -23.47 2.95 6.38
N PHE A 38 -24.07 2.84 7.57
CA PHE A 38 -23.54 3.41 8.82
C PHE A 38 -22.69 2.40 9.61
N SER A 39 -22.60 1.16 9.14
CA SER A 39 -21.74 0.16 9.76
C SER A 39 -20.26 0.53 9.55
N VAL A 40 -19.45 0.23 10.58
CA VAL A 40 -18.00 0.49 10.57
C VAL A 40 -17.26 -0.52 9.69
N SER A 41 -17.90 -1.63 9.33
CA SER A 41 -17.36 -2.66 8.44
C SER A 41 -17.69 -2.34 6.97
N GLY A 42 -17.00 -2.99 6.02
CA GLY A 42 -17.21 -2.78 4.58
C GLY A 42 -16.62 -1.45 4.12
N LEU A 43 -15.30 -1.42 3.92
CA LEU A 43 -14.58 -0.25 3.42
C LEU A 43 -13.73 -0.65 2.22
N THR A 44 -14.13 -0.21 1.03
CA THR A 44 -13.39 -0.52 -0.20
C THR A 44 -12.25 0.47 -0.41
N PHE A 45 -11.02 -0.04 -0.56
CA PHE A 45 -9.81 0.77 -0.73
C PHE A 45 -9.90 1.74 -1.92
N TYR A 46 -10.37 1.28 -3.08
CA TYR A 46 -10.43 2.08 -4.31
C TYR A 46 -11.31 3.33 -4.16
N GLY A 47 -12.47 3.18 -3.52
CA GLY A 47 -13.37 4.31 -3.28
C GLY A 47 -12.72 5.39 -2.42
N GLY A 48 -12.03 4.98 -1.35
CA GLY A 48 -11.33 5.91 -0.47
C GLY A 48 -10.18 6.62 -1.17
N LEU A 49 -9.36 5.89 -1.93
CA LEU A 49 -8.26 6.47 -2.69
C LEU A 49 -8.74 7.52 -3.71
N ILE A 50 -9.79 7.21 -4.47
CA ILE A 50 -10.31 8.10 -5.52
C ILE A 50 -10.87 9.38 -4.91
N PHE A 51 -11.76 9.28 -3.92
CA PHE A 51 -12.44 10.44 -3.34
C PHE A 51 -11.47 11.31 -2.54
N ALA A 52 -10.58 10.73 -1.75
CA ALA A 52 -9.54 11.49 -1.05
C ALA A 52 -8.63 12.23 -2.04
N SER A 53 -8.19 11.56 -3.11
CA SER A 53 -7.31 12.17 -4.12
C SER A 53 -8.00 13.32 -4.85
N LEU A 54 -9.28 13.18 -5.22
CA LEU A 54 -10.07 14.23 -5.87
C LEU A 54 -10.29 15.45 -4.95
N ALA A 55 -10.63 15.21 -3.68
CA ALA A 55 -10.83 16.27 -2.70
C ALA A 55 -9.53 17.06 -2.44
N ILE A 56 -8.41 16.34 -2.24
CA ILE A 56 -7.08 16.94 -2.04
C ILE A 56 -6.65 17.69 -3.30
N TRP A 57 -6.87 17.15 -4.50
CA TRP A 57 -6.55 17.81 -5.76
C TRP A 57 -7.34 19.11 -5.94
N TRP A 58 -8.66 19.07 -5.70
CA TRP A 58 -9.51 20.26 -5.77
C TRP A 58 -9.06 21.34 -4.78
N TYR A 59 -8.81 20.95 -3.53
CA TYR A 59 -8.29 21.86 -2.50
C TYR A 59 -6.92 22.45 -2.92
N ALA A 60 -5.98 21.62 -3.37
CA ALA A 60 -4.67 22.06 -3.82
C ALA A 60 -4.76 23.08 -4.99
N ARG A 61 -5.66 22.84 -5.95
CA ARG A 61 -5.93 23.76 -7.06
C ARG A 61 -6.47 25.10 -6.57
N ARG A 62 -7.42 25.10 -5.63
CA ARG A 62 -7.98 26.32 -5.02
C ARG A 62 -6.92 27.15 -4.28
N HIS A 63 -5.96 26.49 -3.64
CA HIS A 63 -4.89 27.14 -2.88
C HIS A 63 -3.60 27.34 -3.68
N LYS A 64 -3.61 27.13 -5.01
CA LYS A 64 -2.45 27.29 -5.91
C LYS A 64 -1.23 26.47 -5.48
N ILE A 65 -1.44 25.34 -4.80
CA ILE A 65 -0.38 24.41 -4.42
C ILE A 65 0.05 23.65 -5.68
N GLY A 66 1.35 23.66 -5.98
CA GLY A 66 1.89 22.99 -7.17
C GLY A 66 1.71 21.48 -7.09
N PHE A 67 1.12 20.88 -8.13
CA PHE A 67 0.84 19.43 -8.21
C PHE A 67 2.07 18.56 -7.89
N TRP A 68 3.22 18.87 -8.47
CA TRP A 68 4.45 18.10 -8.24
C TRP A 68 4.99 18.21 -6.82
N HIS A 69 4.91 19.40 -6.22
CA HIS A 69 5.34 19.61 -4.83
C HIS A 69 4.44 18.87 -3.84
N LEU A 70 3.13 18.83 -4.12
CA LEU A 70 2.18 18.08 -3.32
C LEU A 70 2.48 16.57 -3.36
N ASN A 71 2.71 16.01 -4.55
CA ASN A 71 3.03 14.59 -4.70
C ASN A 71 4.39 14.23 -4.09
N ASP A 72 5.41 15.07 -4.23
CA ASP A 72 6.70 14.87 -3.56
C ASP A 72 6.54 14.88 -2.03
N ALA A 73 5.72 15.78 -1.48
CA ALA A 73 5.43 15.80 -0.04
C ALA A 73 4.62 14.57 0.43
N ALA A 74 3.74 14.05 -0.43
CA ALA A 74 2.93 12.88 -0.13
C ALA A 74 3.74 11.57 -0.20
N ALA A 75 4.72 11.44 -1.11
CA ALA A 75 5.44 10.19 -1.37
C ALA A 75 6.01 9.49 -0.12
N PRO A 76 6.80 10.15 0.75
CA PRO A 76 7.28 9.50 1.98
C PRO A 76 6.12 9.13 2.91
N SER A 77 5.12 10.01 3.04
CA SER A 77 3.96 9.78 3.89
C SER A 77 3.12 8.59 3.45
N LEU A 78 2.96 8.38 2.12
CA LEU A 78 2.26 7.23 1.55
C LEU A 78 3.01 5.92 1.86
N MET A 79 4.34 5.92 1.71
CA MET A 79 5.16 4.74 2.03
C MET A 79 5.07 4.38 3.52
N LEU A 80 5.11 5.38 4.41
CA LEU A 80 4.97 5.17 5.84
C LEU A 80 3.56 4.69 6.21
N ALA A 81 2.52 5.30 5.64
CA ALA A 81 1.14 4.91 5.86
C ALA A 81 0.91 3.45 5.44
N TYR A 82 1.51 3.04 4.33
CA TYR A 82 1.45 1.65 3.88
C TYR A 82 2.16 0.68 4.84
N ALA A 83 3.35 1.03 5.34
CA ALA A 83 4.04 0.24 6.37
C ALA A 83 3.18 0.06 7.63
N VAL A 84 2.55 1.14 8.11
CA VAL A 84 1.65 1.09 9.28
C VAL A 84 0.42 0.21 9.00
N GLY A 85 -0.17 0.31 7.80
CA GLY A 85 -1.29 -0.54 7.40
C GLY A 85 -0.93 -2.03 7.41
N ARG A 86 0.27 -2.38 6.94
CA ARG A 86 0.76 -3.76 6.91
C ARG A 86 1.00 -4.38 8.28
N ILE A 87 1.27 -3.58 9.30
CA ILE A 87 1.28 -4.05 10.70
C ILE A 87 -0.12 -4.56 11.06
N GLY A 88 -1.18 -3.86 10.65
CA GLY A 88 -2.57 -4.27 10.84
C GLY A 88 -2.83 -5.65 10.25
N CYS A 89 -2.47 -5.86 8.98
CA CYS A 89 -2.58 -7.16 8.30
C CYS A 89 -1.81 -8.27 9.03
N GLN A 90 -0.60 -7.97 9.53
CA GLN A 90 0.23 -8.94 10.25
C GLN A 90 -0.44 -9.41 11.54
N VAL A 91 -1.06 -8.50 12.30
CA VAL A 91 -1.65 -8.82 13.61
C VAL A 91 -3.07 -9.37 13.52
N SER A 92 -3.82 -9.02 12.47
CA SER A 92 -5.18 -9.51 12.25
C SER A 92 -5.20 -10.90 11.59
N GLY A 93 -4.19 -11.24 10.79
CA GLY A 93 -4.25 -12.42 9.93
C GLY A 93 -5.42 -12.30 8.94
N ASP A 94 -5.42 -11.25 8.13
CA ASP A 94 -6.47 -10.94 7.16
C ASP A 94 -6.28 -11.60 5.78
N GLY A 95 -5.37 -12.55 5.66
CA GLY A 95 -5.12 -13.26 4.39
C GLY A 95 -4.01 -12.66 3.54
N ASP A 96 -3.35 -11.60 4.01
CA ASP A 96 -2.23 -11.00 3.29
C ASP A 96 -0.88 -11.74 3.46
N TRP A 97 -0.91 -12.98 3.95
CA TRP A 97 0.24 -13.88 4.06
C TRP A 97 0.68 -14.48 2.72
N GLY A 98 1.89 -15.05 2.70
CA GLY A 98 2.50 -15.68 1.53
C GLY A 98 2.09 -17.14 1.34
N ILE A 99 2.76 -17.81 0.41
CA ILE A 99 2.67 -19.26 0.25
C ILE A 99 3.17 -20.01 1.50
N PRO A 100 2.77 -21.28 1.70
CA PRO A 100 3.35 -22.14 2.72
C PRO A 100 4.88 -22.16 2.66
N ASN A 101 5.53 -22.03 3.82
CA ASN A 101 6.97 -21.99 3.96
C ASN A 101 7.50 -23.28 4.59
N HIS A 102 8.10 -24.14 3.75
CA HIS A 102 8.80 -25.35 4.19
C HIS A 102 10.32 -25.19 4.28
N ASN A 103 10.84 -23.99 3.98
CA ASN A 103 12.27 -23.76 3.95
C ASN A 103 12.82 -23.62 5.38
N PRO A 104 14.00 -24.19 5.66
CA PRO A 104 14.63 -24.02 6.97
C PRO A 104 14.94 -22.55 7.23
N LYS A 105 14.78 -22.14 8.48
CA LYS A 105 15.07 -20.77 8.92
C LYS A 105 16.54 -20.42 8.64
N PRO A 106 16.83 -19.29 7.98
CA PRO A 106 18.19 -18.95 7.56
C PRO A 106 19.11 -18.61 8.75
N PHE A 107 18.56 -18.08 9.84
CA PHE A 107 19.32 -17.63 11.00
C PHE A 107 18.71 -18.17 12.29
N SER A 108 19.52 -18.80 13.14
CA SER A 108 19.05 -19.41 14.40
C SER A 108 18.46 -18.41 15.39
N TRP A 109 19.00 -17.18 15.43
CA TRP A 109 18.58 -16.11 16.34
C TRP A 109 17.25 -15.46 15.95
N LEU A 110 16.79 -15.66 14.71
CA LEU A 110 15.56 -15.04 14.21
C LEU A 110 14.34 -15.74 14.86
N PRO A 111 13.36 -15.00 15.39
CA PRO A 111 12.08 -15.58 15.83
C PRO A 111 11.38 -16.34 14.71
N ASP A 112 10.75 -17.48 15.03
CA ASP A 112 10.15 -18.34 14.01
C ASP A 112 9.03 -17.63 13.24
N TRP A 113 8.20 -16.85 13.93
CA TRP A 113 7.11 -16.07 13.33
C TRP A 113 7.58 -15.03 12.29
N MET A 114 8.86 -14.60 12.34
CA MET A 114 9.44 -13.69 11.34
C MET A 114 9.85 -14.44 10.06
N TRP A 115 9.86 -15.77 10.06
CA TRP A 115 10.21 -16.60 8.91
C TRP A 115 9.02 -17.42 8.40
N ALA A 116 8.31 -18.09 9.32
CA ALA A 116 7.15 -18.91 9.05
C ALA A 116 6.13 -18.70 10.18
N TYR A 117 4.91 -18.29 9.84
CA TYR A 117 3.88 -17.96 10.82
C TYR A 117 2.53 -18.60 10.48
N ASN A 118 1.88 -19.16 11.50
CA ASN A 118 0.59 -19.85 11.36
C ASN A 118 -0.62 -18.94 11.55
N TYR A 119 -0.41 -17.64 11.82
CA TYR A 119 -1.49 -16.67 12.07
C TYR A 119 -2.61 -17.23 12.96
N PRO A 120 -2.30 -17.55 14.23
CA PRO A 120 -3.33 -17.99 15.17
C PRO A 120 -4.37 -16.87 15.35
N HIS A 121 -5.63 -17.27 15.48
CA HIS A 121 -6.76 -16.36 15.57
C HIS A 121 -6.93 -15.44 14.36
N ASN A 122 -6.66 -15.96 13.16
CA ASN A 122 -6.82 -15.19 11.93
C ASN A 122 -8.28 -14.72 11.75
N VAL A 123 -8.46 -13.46 11.36
CA VAL A 123 -9.79 -12.82 11.21
C VAL A 123 -10.63 -13.45 10.09
N ASN A 124 -9.98 -14.12 9.14
CA ASN A 124 -10.65 -14.82 8.04
C ASN A 124 -11.25 -16.16 8.47
N GLU A 125 -10.93 -16.65 9.67
CA GLU A 125 -11.39 -17.92 10.22
C GLU A 125 -11.06 -19.15 9.34
N VAL A 126 -9.98 -19.09 8.56
CA VAL A 126 -9.61 -20.12 7.57
C VAL A 126 -8.67 -21.22 8.10
N ASP A 127 -8.62 -22.31 7.34
CA ASP A 127 -7.83 -23.54 7.51
C ASP A 127 -8.26 -24.47 8.65
N SER A 128 -7.58 -24.44 9.79
CA SER A 128 -7.72 -25.45 10.85
C SER A 128 -8.13 -24.84 12.19
N PRO A 129 -9.05 -25.47 12.94
CA PRO A 129 -9.43 -24.99 14.27
C PRO A 129 -8.27 -25.19 15.26
N ILE A 130 -8.13 -24.25 16.20
CA ILE A 130 -7.15 -24.33 17.28
C ILE A 130 -7.69 -25.30 18.35
N PRO A 131 -6.94 -26.35 18.73
CA PRO A 131 -7.38 -27.29 19.76
C PRO A 131 -7.71 -26.59 21.08
N GLY A 132 -8.93 -26.80 21.59
CA GLY A 132 -9.40 -26.18 22.83
C GLY A 132 -9.91 -24.74 22.71
N CYS A 133 -9.93 -24.16 21.51
CA CYS A 133 -10.55 -22.86 21.25
C CYS A 133 -11.96 -23.07 20.66
N VAL A 134 -12.97 -22.39 21.22
CA VAL A 134 -14.35 -22.41 20.72
C VAL A 134 -14.84 -20.98 20.58
N GLY A 135 -15.36 -20.64 19.41
CA GLY A 135 -15.88 -19.31 19.11
C GLY A 135 -15.29 -18.70 17.84
N LYS A 136 -15.53 -17.40 17.65
CA LYS A 136 -14.97 -16.63 16.54
C LYS A 136 -13.46 -16.51 16.66
N TYR A 137 -12.79 -16.44 15.52
CA TYR A 137 -11.33 -16.35 15.45
C TYR A 137 -10.63 -17.51 16.16
N CYS A 138 -11.20 -18.72 16.14
CA CYS A 138 -10.55 -19.93 16.68
C CYS A 138 -9.88 -20.77 15.58
N SER A 139 -9.41 -20.12 14.51
CA SER A 139 -8.75 -20.77 13.38
C SER A 139 -7.29 -20.34 13.26
N GLN A 140 -6.46 -21.19 12.67
CA GLN A 140 -5.06 -20.96 12.34
C GLN A 140 -4.67 -21.70 11.06
N LEU A 141 -3.60 -21.27 10.41
CA LEU A 141 -3.04 -21.97 9.24
C LEU A 141 -2.45 -23.31 9.67
N GLN A 142 -2.83 -24.36 8.95
CA GLN A 142 -2.26 -25.70 9.16
C GLN A 142 -0.77 -25.72 8.83
N GLU A 143 -0.41 -25.05 7.73
CA GLU A 143 0.96 -24.89 7.28
C GLU A 143 1.40 -23.44 7.51
N ALA A 144 2.58 -23.26 8.12
CA ALA A 144 3.10 -21.93 8.38
C ALA A 144 3.44 -21.22 7.06
N ALA A 145 2.95 -20.00 6.88
CA ALA A 145 3.18 -19.21 5.67
C ALA A 145 4.32 -18.22 5.84
N TYR A 146 4.88 -17.74 4.73
CA TYR A 146 5.76 -16.57 4.77
C TYR A 146 4.98 -15.34 5.28
N PRO A 147 5.48 -14.63 6.31
CA PRO A 147 4.80 -13.46 6.85
C PRO A 147 5.03 -12.23 5.97
N THR A 148 4.46 -12.22 4.76
CA THR A 148 4.60 -11.12 3.80
C THR A 148 4.21 -9.75 4.35
N PRO A 149 3.17 -9.57 5.17
CA PRO A 149 2.86 -8.25 5.73
C PRO A 149 3.97 -7.71 6.64
N PHE A 150 4.66 -8.60 7.37
CA PHE A 150 5.84 -8.22 8.14
C PHE A 150 7.00 -7.79 7.24
N TYR A 151 7.27 -8.53 6.17
CA TYR A 151 8.31 -8.17 5.19
C TYR A 151 8.02 -6.83 4.53
N GLU A 152 6.78 -6.60 4.11
CA GLU A 152 6.32 -5.34 3.53
C GLU A 152 6.48 -4.19 4.52
N THR A 153 6.10 -4.38 5.78
CA THR A 153 6.31 -3.37 6.83
C THR A 153 7.79 -2.96 6.92
N LEU A 154 8.70 -3.93 7.00
CA LEU A 154 10.13 -3.66 7.13
C LEU A 154 10.70 -2.96 5.89
N ILE A 155 10.37 -3.47 4.70
CA ILE A 155 10.83 -2.89 3.43
C ILE A 155 10.30 -1.46 3.30
N CYS A 156 9.00 -1.23 3.54
CA CYS A 156 8.40 0.09 3.42
C CYS A 156 8.96 1.09 4.43
N LEU A 157 9.34 0.68 5.65
CA LEU A 157 10.07 1.54 6.59
C LEU A 157 11.45 1.93 6.07
N VAL A 158 12.18 0.98 5.45
CA VAL A 158 13.47 1.27 4.80
C VAL A 158 13.28 2.22 3.62
N LEU A 159 12.30 1.96 2.74
CA LEU A 159 12.00 2.80 1.59
C LEU A 159 11.53 4.20 2.01
N PHE A 160 10.75 4.32 3.09
CA PHE A 160 10.43 5.58 3.72
C PHE A 160 11.70 6.31 4.16
N GLY A 161 12.62 5.64 4.84
CA GLY A 161 13.92 6.21 5.24
C GLY A 161 14.73 6.73 4.05
N ILE A 162 14.76 5.98 2.95
CA ILE A 162 15.42 6.39 1.69
C ILE A 162 14.75 7.64 1.11
N LEU A 163 13.43 7.64 0.92
CA LEU A 163 12.68 8.78 0.41
C LEU A 163 12.85 10.01 1.31
N TRP A 164 12.81 9.81 2.62
CA TRP A 164 13.02 10.85 3.61
C TRP A 164 14.44 11.44 3.48
N ALA A 165 15.47 10.62 3.36
CA ALA A 165 16.85 11.09 3.17
C ALA A 165 17.05 11.85 1.85
N LEU A 166 16.37 11.43 0.78
CA LEU A 166 16.46 12.06 -0.54
C LEU A 166 15.68 13.37 -0.66
N ARG A 167 14.67 13.61 0.20
CA ARG A 167 13.74 14.75 0.09
C ARG A 167 14.39 16.13 -0.02
N LYS A 168 15.58 16.31 0.57
CA LYS A 168 16.33 17.58 0.54
C LYS A 168 17.41 17.64 -0.55
N ARG A 169 17.73 16.50 -1.17
CA ARG A 169 18.77 16.38 -2.21
C ARG A 169 18.21 16.58 -3.61
N LEU A 170 16.93 16.28 -3.81
CA LEU A 170 16.25 16.41 -5.09
C LEU A 170 15.73 17.83 -5.27
N LYS A 171 16.18 18.52 -6.33
CA LYS A 171 15.83 19.92 -6.60
C LYS A 171 14.68 20.08 -7.61
N VAL A 172 14.40 19.04 -8.40
CA VAL A 172 13.40 19.07 -9.46
C VAL A 172 12.07 18.55 -8.89
N PRO A 173 10.99 19.37 -8.89
CA PRO A 173 9.70 18.93 -8.38
C PRO A 173 9.15 17.73 -9.16
N GLY A 174 8.57 16.76 -8.44
CA GLY A 174 7.98 15.53 -8.95
C GLY A 174 8.95 14.36 -9.00
N THR A 175 10.26 14.59 -8.80
CA THR A 175 11.26 13.52 -8.87
C THR A 175 11.24 12.60 -7.65
N LEU A 176 10.87 13.10 -6.47
CA LEU A 176 10.76 12.26 -5.29
C LEU A 176 9.57 11.31 -5.42
N PHE A 177 8.44 11.80 -5.96
CA PHE A 177 7.29 10.97 -6.28
C PHE A 177 7.59 9.93 -7.36
N ALA A 178 8.36 10.30 -8.40
CA ALA A 178 8.80 9.35 -9.43
C ALA A 178 9.65 8.21 -8.84
N ILE A 179 10.58 8.53 -7.93
CA ILE A 179 11.36 7.52 -7.20
C ILE A 179 10.46 6.66 -6.31
N TYR A 180 9.48 7.25 -5.63
CA TYR A 180 8.48 6.50 -4.86
C TYR A 180 7.74 5.46 -5.74
N LEU A 181 7.29 5.82 -6.93
CA LEU A 181 6.63 4.89 -7.86
C LEU A 181 7.55 3.73 -8.25
N MET A 182 8.82 4.03 -8.54
CA MET A 182 9.83 3.01 -8.86
C MET A 182 10.07 2.06 -7.68
N LEU A 183 10.29 2.60 -6.48
CA LEU A 183 10.56 1.80 -5.28
C LEU A 183 9.35 0.95 -4.90
N ASN A 184 8.14 1.50 -4.98
CA ASN A 184 6.89 0.77 -4.73
C ASN A 184 6.70 -0.35 -5.77
N GLY A 185 6.92 -0.08 -7.06
CA GLY A 185 6.87 -1.11 -8.10
C GLY A 185 7.86 -2.26 -7.85
N ILE A 186 9.10 -1.94 -7.44
CA ILE A 186 10.10 -2.97 -7.11
C ILE A 186 9.65 -3.82 -5.92
N GLU A 187 9.25 -3.19 -4.83
CA GLU A 187 8.82 -3.87 -3.61
C GLU A 187 7.63 -4.80 -3.89
N ARG A 188 6.60 -4.28 -4.58
CA ARG A 188 5.44 -5.07 -4.99
C ARG A 188 5.81 -6.25 -5.86
N PHE A 189 6.72 -6.08 -6.82
CA PHE A 189 7.14 -7.18 -7.69
C PHE A 189 7.75 -8.35 -6.89
N PHE A 190 8.60 -8.07 -5.91
CA PHE A 190 9.27 -9.11 -5.12
C PHE A 190 8.35 -9.77 -4.10
N ILE A 191 7.53 -9.00 -3.39
CA ILE A 191 6.59 -9.55 -2.42
C ILE A 191 5.55 -10.43 -3.09
N GLU A 192 5.07 -10.01 -4.26
CA GLU A 192 4.06 -10.76 -4.98
C GLU A 192 4.57 -12.14 -5.41
N LYS A 193 5.87 -12.33 -5.68
CA LYS A 193 6.43 -13.66 -5.93
C LYS A 193 6.26 -14.64 -4.76
N ILE A 194 6.16 -14.12 -3.54
CA ILE A 194 5.97 -14.89 -2.30
C ILE A 194 4.48 -15.08 -2.01
N ARG A 195 3.59 -14.23 -2.56
CA ARG A 195 2.13 -14.32 -2.35
C ARG A 195 1.46 -15.37 -3.22
N VAL A 196 0.29 -15.81 -2.76
CA VAL A 196 -0.61 -16.72 -3.49
C VAL A 196 -1.37 -15.92 -4.55
N ASN A 197 -0.96 -16.00 -5.81
CA ASN A 197 -1.54 -15.15 -6.86
C ASN A 197 -2.39 -15.91 -7.86
N THR A 198 -3.45 -15.25 -8.31
CA THR A 198 -4.20 -15.59 -9.51
C THR A 198 -3.39 -15.24 -10.76
N ARG A 199 -3.11 -16.26 -11.59
CA ARG A 199 -2.44 -16.10 -12.89
C ARG A 199 -3.45 -15.64 -13.94
N ILE A 200 -3.09 -14.65 -14.75
CA ILE A 200 -3.92 -14.21 -15.89
C ILE A 200 -3.33 -14.82 -17.16
N ASN A 201 -4.16 -15.47 -17.98
CA ASN A 201 -3.75 -15.86 -19.33
C ASN A 201 -3.75 -14.63 -20.24
N LEU A 202 -2.57 -14.17 -20.63
CA LEU A 202 -2.37 -12.96 -21.42
C LEU A 202 -1.51 -13.32 -22.66
N PHE A 203 -2.15 -13.47 -23.82
CA PHE A 203 -1.49 -13.78 -25.11
C PHE A 203 -0.46 -14.93 -25.06
N GLY A 204 -0.78 -16.03 -24.35
CA GLY A 204 0.10 -17.20 -24.22
C GLY A 204 1.17 -17.09 -23.12
N PHE A 205 1.29 -15.94 -22.46
CA PHE A 205 2.04 -15.75 -21.23
C PHE A 205 1.08 -15.78 -20.02
N GLN A 206 1.54 -16.27 -18.88
CA GLN A 206 0.76 -16.28 -17.63
C GLN A 206 1.35 -15.37 -16.53
N PRO A 207 1.51 -14.05 -16.77
CA PRO A 207 1.89 -13.14 -15.71
C PRO A 207 0.74 -13.03 -14.68
N THR A 208 1.11 -12.81 -13.43
CA THR A 208 0.16 -12.47 -12.37
C THR A 208 -0.30 -11.02 -12.54
N GLN A 209 -1.53 -10.71 -12.11
CA GLN A 209 -2.09 -9.35 -12.21
C GLN A 209 -1.16 -8.30 -11.59
N ALA A 210 -0.58 -8.64 -10.44
CA ALA A 210 0.25 -7.73 -9.68
C ALA A 210 1.68 -7.59 -10.23
N GLU A 211 2.23 -8.56 -10.98
CA GLU A 211 3.46 -8.35 -11.76
C GLU A 211 3.26 -7.29 -12.86
N VAL A 212 2.09 -7.27 -13.49
CA VAL A 212 1.75 -6.27 -14.50
C VAL A 212 1.64 -4.89 -13.86
N ILE A 213 0.88 -4.77 -12.75
CA ILE A 213 0.69 -3.50 -12.05
C ILE A 213 2.02 -2.97 -11.51
N SER A 214 2.84 -3.81 -10.89
CA SER A 214 4.13 -3.41 -10.33
C SER A 214 5.12 -2.96 -11.41
N THR A 215 5.14 -3.64 -12.56
CA THR A 215 5.94 -3.25 -13.73
C THR A 215 5.48 -1.89 -14.28
N LEU A 216 4.17 -1.67 -14.40
CA LEU A 216 3.62 -0.39 -14.86
C LEU A 216 3.94 0.76 -13.89
N LEU A 217 3.87 0.53 -12.58
CA LEU A 217 4.29 1.50 -11.56
C LEU A 217 5.77 1.85 -11.72
N PHE A 218 6.63 0.85 -11.89
CA PHE A 218 8.05 1.08 -12.08
C PHE A 218 8.35 1.90 -13.36
N LEU A 219 7.79 1.47 -14.50
CA LEU A 219 8.02 2.13 -15.79
C LEU A 219 7.47 3.56 -15.80
N SER A 220 6.29 3.79 -15.23
CA SER A 220 5.72 5.14 -15.13
C SER A 220 6.60 6.06 -14.27
N GLY A 221 7.11 5.58 -13.15
CA GLY A 221 8.09 6.30 -12.32
C GLY A 221 9.38 6.61 -13.09
N LEU A 222 9.93 5.64 -13.82
CA LEU A 222 11.15 5.83 -14.60
C LEU A 222 10.96 6.86 -15.72
N ILE A 223 9.88 6.76 -16.50
CA ILE A 223 9.54 7.71 -17.57
C ILE A 223 9.37 9.11 -16.99
N LEU A 224 8.64 9.23 -15.88
CA LEU A 224 8.41 10.50 -15.21
C LEU A 224 9.73 11.12 -14.71
N PHE A 225 10.59 10.32 -14.08
CA PHE A 225 11.89 10.75 -13.61
C PHE A 225 12.76 11.31 -14.75
N ILE A 226 12.86 10.57 -15.87
CA ILE A 226 13.63 11.00 -17.04
C ILE A 226 13.04 12.28 -17.64
N TYR A 227 11.72 12.34 -17.81
CA TYR A 227 11.04 13.49 -18.40
C TYR A 227 11.21 14.76 -17.58
N LEU A 228 11.03 14.70 -16.25
CA LEU A 228 11.17 15.85 -15.37
C LEU A 228 12.61 16.38 -15.33
N ASN A 229 13.60 15.48 -15.24
CA ASN A 229 15.01 15.88 -15.20
C ASN A 229 15.52 16.42 -16.54
N ARG A 230 14.97 15.96 -17.68
CA ARG A 230 15.29 16.53 -19.00
C ARG A 230 14.70 17.92 -19.20
N LYS A 231 13.52 18.20 -18.64
CA LYS A 231 12.89 19.52 -18.73
C LYS A 231 13.40 20.54 -17.72
N ALA A 232 14.05 20.09 -16.66
CA ALA A 232 14.64 20.98 -15.67
C ALA A 232 15.77 21.80 -16.31
N LYS A 233 15.62 23.13 -16.36
CA LYS A 233 16.72 24.02 -16.74
C LYS A 233 17.82 23.92 -15.67
N PRO A 234 19.10 23.84 -16.04
CA PRO A 234 20.18 23.87 -15.05
C PRO A 234 20.04 25.15 -14.23
N THR A 235 19.88 24.98 -12.91
CA THR A 235 19.82 26.11 -11.99
C THR A 235 21.21 26.74 -11.97
N ILE A 236 21.40 27.84 -12.71
CA ILE A 236 22.60 28.67 -12.59
C ILE A 236 22.54 29.24 -11.17
N LEU A 237 23.41 28.74 -10.29
CA LEU A 237 23.57 29.35 -8.96
C LEU A 237 24.12 30.77 -9.18
N PRO A 238 23.54 31.81 -8.54
CA PRO A 238 24.21 33.11 -8.49
C PRO A 238 25.60 32.93 -7.89
N SER A 239 26.63 33.50 -8.52
CA SER A 239 27.97 33.51 -7.94
C SER A 239 27.91 34.12 -6.54
N PRO A 240 28.61 33.55 -5.54
CA PRO A 240 28.77 34.23 -4.26
C PRO A 240 29.38 35.62 -4.52
N LYS A 241 28.68 36.66 -4.04
CA LYS A 241 29.24 38.02 -3.97
C LYS A 241 30.12 38.14 -2.74
#